data_AF-A0A857F027-F1
#
_entry.id   AF-A0A857F027-F1
#
_cell.length_a   1.000
_cell.length_b   1.000
_cell.length_c   1.000
_cell.angle_alpha   90.00
_cell.angle_beta   90.00
_cell.angle_gamma   90.00
#
_symmetry.space_group_name_H-M   'P 1'
#
loop_
_entity.id
_entity.type
_entity.pdbx_description
1 polymer ?
#
loop_
_entity_poly.entity_id
_entity_poly.type
_entity_poly.pdbx_seq_one_letter_code
_entity_poly.pdbx_strand_id
1 'polypeptide(L)' 'MRAEMKEKIIRTCEAKIAAKGGNVGLSFYAFFANKNDDPELLMEVAHWWIMEMKLDHFEKAEKIKSLVLAI' A
#
# COMPACT_ATOMS: atom_id res chain seq x y z
N MET A 1 7.07 -9.55 -3.56
CA MET A 1 5.71 -9.33 -3.01
C MET A 1 4.73 -10.36 -3.55
N ARG A 2 3.96 -11.03 -2.68
CA ARG A 2 2.93 -12.02 -3.04
C ARG A 2 1.79 -11.43 -3.88
N ALA A 3 1.16 -12.23 -4.73
CA ALA A 3 0.09 -11.79 -5.64
C ALA A 3 -1.14 -11.23 -4.89
N GLU A 4 -1.55 -11.89 -3.81
CA GLU A 4 -2.65 -11.44 -2.95
C GLU A 4 -2.38 -10.05 -2.34
N MET A 5 -1.12 -9.76 -2.00
CA MET A 5 -0.75 -8.45 -1.48
C MET A 5 -0.85 -7.36 -2.54
N LYS A 6 -0.37 -7.65 -3.77
CA LYS A 6 -0.50 -6.71 -4.90
C LYS A 6 -1.96 -6.33 -5.12
N GLU A 7 -2.84 -7.33 -5.15
CA GLU A 7 -4.27 -7.12 -5.32
C GLU A 7 -4.87 -6.29 -4.18
N LYS A 8 -4.50 -6.58 -2.93
CA LYS A 8 -4.97 -5.82 -1.75
C LYS A 8 -4.55 -4.36 -1.79
N ILE A 9 -3.30 -4.06 -2.15
CA ILE A 9 -2.80 -2.69 -2.28
C ILE A 9 -3.57 -1.96 -3.39
N ILE A 10 -3.71 -2.58 -4.57
CA ILE A 10 -4.41 -1.98 -5.71
C ILE A 10 -5.86 -1.66 -5.35
N ARG A 11 -6.61 -2.63 -4.83
CA ARG A 11 -8.02 -2.44 -4.42
C ARG A 11 -8.18 -1.33 -3.39
N THR A 12 -7.27 -1.27 -2.42
CA THR A 12 -7.30 -0.22 -1.39
C THR A 12 -7.01 1.15 -2.00
N CYS A 13 -5.99 1.26 -2.86
CA CYS A 13 -5.67 2.51 -3.55
C CYS A 13 -6.85 2.99 -4.41
N GLU A 14 -7.46 2.10 -5.19
CA GLU A 14 -8.64 2.43 -6.01
C GLU A 14 -9.82 2.91 -5.17
N ALA A 15 -10.14 2.23 -4.08
CA ALA A 15 -11.21 2.65 -3.17
C ALA A 15 -10.95 4.03 -2.56
N LYS A 16 -9.69 4.33 -2.18
CA LYS A 16 -9.32 5.64 -1.62
C LYS A 16 -9.33 6.73 -2.68
N ILE A 17 -8.86 6.45 -3.89
CA ILE A 17 -8.89 7.38 -5.03
C ILE A 17 -10.33 7.71 -5.40
N ALA A 18 -11.22 6.71 -5.49
CA ALA A 18 -12.62 6.93 -5.79
C ALA A 18 -13.32 7.79 -4.72
N ALA A 19 -12.96 7.62 -3.44
CA ALA A 19 -13.58 8.35 -2.34
C ALA A 19 -13.00 9.76 -2.09
N LYS A 20 -11.70 9.98 -2.36
CA LYS A 20 -10.96 11.19 -1.94
C LYS A 20 -10.12 11.85 -3.03
N GLY A 21 -10.10 11.29 -4.24
CA GLY A 21 -9.29 11.76 -5.37
C GLY A 21 -7.86 11.18 -5.40
N GLY A 22 -7.21 11.29 -6.56
CA GLY A 22 -5.88 10.71 -6.86
C GLY A 22 -4.74 11.15 -5.94
N ASN A 23 -4.85 12.34 -5.37
CA ASN A 23 -3.84 12.94 -4.49
C ASN A 23 -3.95 12.49 -3.02
N VAL A 24 -4.88 11.59 -2.68
CA VAL A 24 -5.00 11.11 -1.29
C VAL A 24 -3.70 10.44 -0.84
N GLY A 25 -3.15 10.91 0.28
CA GLY A 25 -1.98 10.32 0.92
C GLY A 25 -2.35 9.07 1.72
N LEU A 26 -1.63 7.98 1.52
CA LEU A 26 -1.78 6.72 2.24
C LEU A 26 -0.43 6.33 2.86
N SER A 27 -0.49 5.77 4.07
CA SER A 27 0.63 5.05 4.66
C SER A 27 0.42 3.54 4.43
N PHE A 28 1.47 2.73 4.59
CA PHE A 28 1.34 1.27 4.44
C PHE A 28 0.31 0.65 5.41
N TYR A 29 0.04 1.28 6.54
CA TYR A 29 -1.01 0.85 7.47
C TYR A 29 -2.41 0.88 6.83
N ALA A 30 -2.62 1.64 5.76
CA ALA A 30 -3.90 1.70 5.07
C ALA A 30 -4.35 0.34 4.49
N PHE A 31 -3.44 -0.61 4.34
CA PHE A 31 -3.71 -1.94 3.78
C PHE A 31 -4.08 -2.98 4.85
N PHE A 32 -4.21 -2.59 6.12
CA PHE A 32 -4.46 -3.47 7.25
C PHE A 32 -5.65 -2.96 8.07
N ALA A 33 -6.54 -3.85 8.50
CA ALA A 33 -7.63 -3.49 9.41
C ALA A 33 -7.10 -3.40 10.85
N ASN A 34 -6.27 -4.36 11.26
CA ASN A 34 -5.49 -4.32 12.48
C ASN A 34 -4.05 -4.83 12.21
N LYS A 35 -3.09 -4.28 12.95
CA LYS A 35 -1.67 -4.70 12.87
C LYS A 35 -1.43 -6.16 13.28
N ASN A 36 -2.35 -6.76 14.04
CA ASN A 36 -2.22 -8.12 14.57
C ASN A 36 -2.94 -9.17 13.72
N ASP A 37 -3.73 -8.79 12.71
CA ASP A 37 -4.51 -9.75 11.92
C ASP A 37 -3.60 -10.61 11.04
N ASP A 38 -2.57 -9.99 10.47
CA ASP A 38 -1.55 -10.66 9.66
C ASP A 38 -0.20 -9.92 9.83
N PRO A 39 0.51 -10.20 10.93
CA PRO A 39 1.75 -9.48 11.25
C PRO A 39 2.86 -9.78 10.24
N GLU A 40 2.90 -10.97 9.62
CA GLU A 40 3.89 -11.30 8.60
C GLU A 40 3.68 -10.47 7.34
N LEU A 41 2.42 -10.34 6.88
CA LEU A 41 2.08 -9.48 5.76
C LEU A 41 2.39 -8.01 6.05
N LEU A 42 2.13 -7.55 7.29
CA LEU A 42 2.50 -6.20 7.70
C LEU A 42 4.00 -5.97 7.57
N MET A 43 4.83 -6.90 8.03
CA MET A 43 6.28 -6.80 7.94
C MET A 43 6.79 -6.87 6.50
N GLU A 44 6.20 -7.72 5.64
CA GLU A 44 6.54 -7.78 4.21
C GLU A 44 6.31 -6.42 3.53
N VAL A 45 5.17 -5.80 3.83
CA VAL A 45 4.78 -4.53 3.19
C VAL A 45 5.57 -3.37 3.76
N ALA A 46 5.85 -3.38 5.05
CA ALA A 46 6.74 -2.41 5.67
C ALA A 46 8.16 -2.50 5.09
N HIS A 47 8.68 -3.71 4.85
CA HIS A 47 9.99 -3.90 4.21
C HIS A 47 10.00 -3.33 2.80
N TRP A 48 9.04 -3.70 1.95
CA TRP A 48 8.91 -3.16 0.60
C TRP A 48 8.81 -1.62 0.61
N TRP A 49 7.97 -1.07 1.49
CA TRP A 49 7.73 0.37 1.58
C TRP A 49 8.97 1.16 2.01
N ILE A 50 9.61 0.73 3.09
CA ILE A 50 10.68 1.49 3.77
C ILE A 50 12.04 1.16 3.18
N MET A 51 12.35 -0.12 2.97
CA MET A 51 13.70 -0.55 2.61
C MET A 51 13.91 -0.55 1.10
N GLU A 52 12.97 -1.11 0.34
CA GLU A 52 13.11 -1.27 -1.11
C GLU A 52 12.76 0.03 -1.84
N MET A 53 11.56 0.55 -1.60
CA MET A 53 11.03 1.71 -2.32
C MET A 53 11.39 3.04 -1.66
N LYS A 54 11.83 3.03 -0.39
CA LYS A 54 12.22 4.21 0.39
C LYS A 54 11.18 5.33 0.35
N LEU A 55 9.92 4.93 0.48
CA LEU A 55 8.78 5.83 0.44
C LEU A 55 8.67 6.63 1.73
N ASP A 56 8.10 7.84 1.64
CA ASP A 56 7.78 8.65 2.81
C ASP A 56 6.69 8.00 3.67
N HIS A 57 6.45 8.58 4.86
CA HIS A 57 5.40 8.08 5.76
C HIS A 57 4.01 8.06 5.10
N PHE A 58 3.77 9.01 4.20
CA PHE A 58 2.59 9.05 3.33
C PHE A 58 2.99 9.23 1.89
N GLU A 59 2.35 8.47 1.00
CA GLU A 59 2.52 8.56 -0.44
C GLU A 59 1.17 8.68 -1.15
N LYS A 60 1.16 9.30 -2.33
CA LYS A 60 -0.07 9.39 -3.13
C LYS A 60 -0.55 8.01 -3.55
N ALA A 61 -1.84 7.75 -3.40
CA ALA A 61 -2.46 6.48 -3.80
C ALA A 61 -2.17 6.10 -5.27
N GLU A 62 -2.14 7.08 -6.18
CA GLU A 62 -1.76 6.85 -7.59
C GLU A 62 -0.31 6.39 -7.76
N LYS A 63 0.63 6.99 -7.02
CA LYS A 63 2.04 6.59 -7.03
C LYS A 63 2.19 5.15 -6.53
N ILE A 64 1.56 4.82 -5.40
CA ILE A 64 1.61 3.48 -4.81
C ILE A 64 1.05 2.44 -5.80
N LYS A 65 -0.15 2.68 -6.36
CA LYS A 65 -0.76 1.79 -7.36
C LYS A 65 0.16 1.58 -8.56
N SER A 66 0.76 2.64 -9.08
CA SER A 66 1.65 2.56 -10.24
C SER A 66 2.90 1.73 -9.95
N LEU A 67 3.50 1.89 -8.76
CA LEU A 67 4.66 1.10 -8.34
C LEU A 67 4.31 -0.39 -8.23
N VAL A 68 3.16 -0.72 -7.66
CA VAL A 68 2.72 -2.12 -7.51
C VAL A 68 2.42 -2.78 -8.85
N LEU A 69 1.84 -2.05 -9.82
CA LEU A 69 1.59 -2.56 -11.17
C LEU A 69 2.86 -2.78 -12.00
N ALA A 70 3.97 -2.16 -11.62
CA ALA A 70 5.27 -2.30 -12.28
C ALA A 70 6.11 -3.48 -11.77
N ILE A 71 5.64 -4.21 -10.74
CA ILE A 71 6.30 -5.36 -10.11
C ILE A 71 5.52 -6.62 -10.44
#